data_AF-A0A1F9NAY5-F1
#
_entry.id   AF-A0A1F9NAY5-F1
#
_cell.length_a   1.000
_cell.length_b   1.000
_cell.length_c   1.000
_cell.angle_alpha   90.00
_cell.angle_beta   90.00
_cell.angle_gamma   90.00
#
_symmetry.space_group_name_H-M   'P 1'
#
loop_
_entity.id
_entity.type
_entity.pdbx_description
1 polymer ?
#
loop_
_entity_poly.entity_id
_entity_poly.type
_entity_poly.pdbx_seq_one_letter_code
_entity_poly.pdbx_strand_id
1 'polypeptide(L)'
;MSHVMSNPFTNLGAPPEGDDPEGQLRYLRQVMDAFSQTDNPRVKPLGRKLDVALEKMAKKSERGADPETLARELHAEVRALSLQTYELLLTVINQVRATLRIKLQRGMAGDERLKSEQLQDGLALYAQGLRKLLSAIKKGNQQGQDEGSEMLQRASLQLDAIGQQLRT
;
A
#
# COMPACT_ATOMS: atom_id res chain seq x y z
N MET A 1 9.87 -24.06 18.89
CA MET A 1 10.46 -23.12 17.91
C MET A 1 9.35 -22.20 17.46
N SER A 2 9.34 -20.96 17.94
CA SER A 2 8.33 -19.97 17.56
C SER A 2 8.54 -19.58 16.10
N HIS A 3 7.65 -19.99 15.21
CA HIS A 3 7.53 -19.36 13.91
C HIS A 3 7.02 -17.94 14.15
N VAL A 4 7.94 -16.99 14.30
CA VAL A 4 7.63 -15.59 14.11
C VAL A 4 7.14 -15.49 12.68
N MET A 5 5.82 -15.38 12.48
CA MET A 5 5.28 -15.04 11.17
C MET A 5 5.88 -13.69 10.79
N SER A 6 6.81 -13.70 9.85
CA SER A 6 7.38 -12.50 9.26
C SER A 6 6.24 -11.65 8.74
N ASN A 7 6.02 -10.48 9.35
CA ASN A 7 5.00 -9.55 8.88
C ASN A 7 5.29 -9.24 7.40
N PRO A 8 4.42 -9.64 6.46
CA PRO A 8 4.71 -9.52 5.03
C PRO A 8 4.77 -8.07 4.56
N PHE A 9 4.26 -7.13 5.37
CA PHE A 9 4.31 -5.69 5.10
C PHE A 9 5.62 -5.04 5.59
N THR A 10 6.51 -5.78 6.27
CA THR A 10 7.83 -5.28 6.65
C THR A 10 8.63 -5.00 5.37
N ASN A 11 9.18 -3.79 5.22
CA ASN A 11 9.94 -3.31 4.04
C ASN A 11 9.13 -2.93 2.80
N LEU A 12 7.80 -2.71 2.89
CA LEU A 12 7.07 -2.16 1.74
C LEU A 12 7.51 -0.75 1.36
N GLY A 13 8.03 0.04 2.30
CA GLY A 13 8.48 1.41 2.04
C GLY A 13 7.32 2.37 1.70
N ALA A 14 7.65 3.54 1.17
CA ALA A 14 6.69 4.46 0.57
C ALA A 14 6.56 4.19 -0.93
N PRO A 15 5.40 4.44 -1.56
CA PRO A 15 5.32 4.44 -3.02
C PRO A 15 6.32 5.47 -3.57
N PRO A 16 7.03 5.16 -4.68
CA PRO A 16 8.01 6.06 -5.26
C PRO A 16 7.36 7.38 -5.70
N GLU A 17 8.06 8.49 -5.48
CA GLU A 17 7.63 9.81 -5.89
C GLU A 17 7.86 10.02 -7.40
N GLY A 18 6.90 10.66 -8.09
CA GLY A 18 7.02 11.05 -9.50
C GLY A 18 6.44 10.07 -10.54
N ASP A 19 6.68 10.39 -11.81
CA ASP A 19 6.24 9.63 -13.00
C ASP A 19 7.22 8.48 -13.36
N ASP A 20 7.75 7.73 -12.38
CA ASP A 20 8.56 6.53 -12.64
C ASP A 20 7.66 5.27 -12.66
N PRO A 21 7.23 4.79 -13.85
CA PRO A 21 6.36 3.63 -13.96
C PRO A 21 7.03 2.33 -13.51
N GLU A 22 8.36 2.19 -13.63
CA GLU A 22 9.05 0.97 -13.23
C GLU A 22 9.14 0.85 -11.71
N GLY A 23 9.45 1.96 -11.04
CA GLY A 23 9.36 2.08 -9.59
C GLY A 23 7.96 1.77 -9.06
N GLN A 24 6.92 2.36 -9.67
CA GLN A 24 5.53 2.12 -9.27
C GLN A 24 5.10 0.66 -9.46
N LEU A 25 5.48 0.02 -10.55
CA LEU A 25 5.23 -1.41 -10.80
C LEU A 25 5.92 -2.31 -9.78
N ARG A 26 7.17 -2.00 -9.44
CA ARG A 26 7.93 -2.76 -8.44
C ARG A 26 7.30 -2.65 -7.05
N TYR A 27 6.88 -1.45 -6.67
CA TYR A 27 6.15 -1.21 -5.42
C TYR A 27 4.79 -1.93 -5.41
N LEU A 28 4.02 -1.84 -6.49
CA LEU A 28 2.76 -2.57 -6.65
C LEU A 28 2.94 -4.08 -6.48
N ARG A 29 3.97 -4.65 -7.09
CA ARG A 29 4.26 -6.08 -6.97
C ARG A 29 4.62 -6.47 -5.55
N GLN A 30 5.44 -5.66 -4.85
CA GLN A 30 5.75 -5.89 -3.44
C GLN A 30 4.49 -5.82 -2.55
N VAL A 31 3.62 -4.82 -2.76
CA VAL A 31 2.35 -4.70 -2.02
C VAL A 31 1.47 -5.92 -2.25
N MET A 32 1.36 -6.38 -3.50
CA MET A 32 0.60 -7.59 -3.83
C MET A 32 1.21 -8.86 -3.24
N ASP A 33 2.53 -9.01 -3.28
CA ASP A 33 3.24 -10.15 -2.72
C ASP A 33 3.05 -10.19 -1.21
N ALA A 34 3.15 -9.05 -0.53
CA ALA A 34 2.88 -8.91 0.90
C ALA A 34 1.45 -9.35 1.24
N PHE A 35 0.50 -8.89 0.42
CA PHE A 35 -0.89 -9.25 0.58
C PHE A 35 -1.20 -10.71 0.22
N SER A 36 -0.46 -11.32 -0.70
CA SER A 36 -0.67 -12.72 -1.11
C SER A 36 -0.43 -13.71 0.04
N GLN A 37 0.43 -13.32 1.00
CA GLN A 37 0.71 -14.08 2.22
C GLN A 37 -0.39 -13.95 3.28
N THR A 38 -1.40 -13.09 3.07
CA THR A 38 -2.50 -12.84 4.02
C THR A 38 -3.81 -13.53 3.65
N ASP A 39 -3.82 -14.35 2.58
CA ASP A 39 -5.01 -15.00 2.00
C ASP A 39 -6.20 -14.06 1.69
N ASN A 40 -5.94 -12.75 1.59
CA ASN A 40 -7.00 -11.78 1.36
C ASN A 40 -7.59 -11.93 -0.06
N PRO A 41 -8.90 -12.22 -0.19
CA PRO A 41 -9.52 -12.61 -1.47
C PRO A 41 -9.52 -11.51 -2.52
N ARG A 42 -9.29 -10.24 -2.13
CA ARG A 42 -9.26 -9.09 -3.04
C ARG A 42 -7.89 -8.86 -3.71
N VAL A 43 -6.87 -9.59 -3.27
CA VAL A 43 -5.48 -9.43 -3.73
C VAL A 43 -5.22 -10.22 -5.00
N LYS A 44 -5.67 -11.48 -5.04
CA LYS A 44 -5.51 -12.36 -6.22
C LYS A 44 -6.06 -11.74 -7.52
N PRO A 45 -7.23 -11.07 -7.52
CA PRO A 45 -7.72 -10.34 -8.69
C PRO A 45 -6.84 -9.17 -9.12
N LEU A 46 -6.24 -8.43 -8.18
CA LEU A 46 -5.32 -7.33 -8.50
C LEU A 46 -4.01 -7.84 -9.09
N GLY A 47 -3.48 -8.93 -8.52
CA GLY A 47 -2.29 -9.58 -9.08
C GLY A 47 -2.46 -10.06 -10.50
N ARG A 48 -3.59 -10.73 -10.79
CA ARG A 48 -3.93 -11.13 -12.16
C ARG A 48 -4.06 -9.95 -13.11
N LYS A 49 -4.64 -8.82 -12.66
CA LYS A 49 -4.75 -7.62 -13.50
C LYS A 49 -3.39 -7.00 -13.80
N LEU A 50 -2.46 -7.01 -12.84
CA LEU A 50 -1.08 -6.55 -13.05
C LEU A 50 -0.35 -7.44 -14.06
N ASP A 51 -0.42 -8.77 -13.89
CA ASP A 51 0.23 -9.71 -14.81
C ASP A 51 -0.33 -9.58 -16.24
N VAL A 52 -1.65 -9.45 -16.39
CA VAL A 52 -2.30 -9.24 -17.70
C VAL A 52 -1.88 -7.91 -18.35
N ALA A 53 -1.76 -6.83 -17.57
CA ALA A 53 -1.28 -5.53 -18.05
C ALA A 53 0.15 -5.64 -18.60
N LEU A 54 1.05 -6.26 -17.83
CA LEU A 54 2.45 -6.48 -18.23
C LEU A 54 2.55 -7.37 -19.48
N GLU A 55 1.79 -8.47 -19.56
CA GLU A 55 1.80 -9.36 -20.72
C GLU A 55 1.27 -8.67 -21.99
N LYS A 56 0.23 -7.84 -21.85
CA LYS A 56 -0.33 -7.05 -22.95
C LYS A 56 0.67 -6.02 -23.46
N MET A 57 1.42 -5.36 -22.58
CA MET A 57 2.46 -4.40 -22.95
C MET A 57 3.64 -5.08 -23.65
N ALA A 58 4.11 -6.22 -23.12
CA ALA A 58 5.15 -7.02 -23.76
C ALA A 58 4.77 -7.43 -25.20
N LYS A 59 3.55 -7.96 -25.39
CA LYS A 59 3.04 -8.33 -26.72
C LYS A 59 2.93 -7.16 -27.69
N LYS A 60 2.60 -5.95 -27.21
CA LYS A 60 2.54 -4.77 -28.08
C LYS A 60 3.95 -4.27 -28.46
N SER A 61 4.91 -4.35 -27.54
CA SER A 61 6.32 -4.07 -27.82
C SER A 61 6.88 -5.01 -28.88
N GLU A 62 6.62 -6.32 -28.76
CA GLU A 62 7.02 -7.34 -29.75
C GLU A 62 6.41 -7.11 -31.14
N ARG A 63 5.23 -6.46 -31.20
CA ARG A 63 4.54 -6.13 -32.46
C ARG A 63 4.98 -4.79 -33.07
N GLY A 64 6.03 -4.17 -32.53
CA GLY A 64 6.59 -2.93 -33.06
C GLY A 64 5.75 -1.69 -32.77
N ALA A 65 4.96 -1.70 -31.69
CA ALA A 65 4.27 -0.49 -31.25
C ALA A 65 5.29 0.61 -30.87
N ASP A 66 4.93 1.85 -31.19
CA ASP A 66 5.75 3.01 -30.91
C ASP A 66 6.05 3.14 -29.39
N PRO A 67 7.32 3.38 -28.99
CA PRO A 67 7.73 3.48 -27.59
C PRO A 67 6.97 4.54 -26.78
N GLU A 68 6.66 5.70 -27.36
CA GLU A 68 5.93 6.76 -26.64
C GLU A 68 4.47 6.37 -26.38
N THR A 69 3.86 5.65 -27.32
CA THR A 69 2.52 5.11 -27.18
C THR A 69 2.47 4.03 -26.10
N LEU A 70 3.46 3.14 -26.08
CA LEU A 70 3.60 2.11 -25.04
C LEU A 70 3.81 2.71 -23.66
N ALA A 71 4.68 3.73 -23.55
CA ALA A 71 4.93 4.42 -22.29
C ALA A 71 3.64 5.07 -21.74
N ARG A 72 2.87 5.74 -22.59
CA ARG A 72 1.60 6.36 -22.20
C ARG A 72 0.55 5.35 -21.74
N GLU A 73 0.38 4.26 -22.50
CA GLU A 73 -0.57 3.20 -22.14
C GLU A 73 -0.17 2.48 -20.84
N LEU A 74 1.11 2.16 -20.69
CA LEU A 74 1.65 1.55 -19.48
C LEU A 74 1.42 2.47 -18.27
N HIS A 75 1.74 3.77 -18.41
CA HIS A 75 1.54 4.74 -17.33
C HIS A 75 0.07 4.83 -16.90
N ALA A 76 -0.87 4.79 -17.85
CA ALA A 76 -2.30 4.80 -17.56
C ALA A 76 -2.74 3.50 -16.84
N GLU A 77 -2.29 2.33 -17.29
CA GLU A 77 -2.63 1.04 -16.66
C GLU A 77 -2.02 0.94 -15.24
N VAL A 78 -0.76 1.34 -15.06
CA VAL A 78 -0.09 1.40 -13.75
C VAL A 78 -0.83 2.33 -12.81
N ARG A 79 -1.19 3.55 -13.25
CA ARG A 79 -1.95 4.50 -12.43
C ARG A 79 -3.29 3.94 -11.98
N ALA A 80 -4.00 3.25 -12.86
CA ALA A 80 -5.28 2.62 -12.53
C ALA A 80 -5.14 1.48 -11.52
N LEU A 81 -4.07 0.68 -11.62
CA LEU A 81 -3.76 -0.39 -10.67
C LEU A 81 -3.29 0.15 -9.31
N SER A 82 -2.50 1.22 -9.29
CA SER A 82 -2.09 1.95 -8.10
C SER A 82 -3.30 2.44 -7.30
N LEU A 83 -4.28 3.07 -7.97
CA LEU A 83 -5.52 3.51 -7.32
C LEU A 83 -6.29 2.36 -6.67
N GLN A 84 -6.53 1.27 -7.41
CA GLN A 84 -7.23 0.10 -6.87
C GLN A 84 -6.49 -0.53 -5.68
N THR A 85 -5.16 -0.52 -5.72
CA THR A 85 -4.32 -1.05 -4.63
C THR A 85 -4.40 -0.18 -3.39
N TYR A 86 -4.34 1.16 -3.55
CA TYR A 86 -4.52 2.10 -2.45
C TYR A 86 -5.90 2.01 -1.80
N GLU A 87 -6.96 1.81 -2.59
CA GLU A 87 -8.31 1.58 -2.08
C GLU A 87 -8.42 0.28 -1.26
N LEU A 88 -7.79 -0.80 -1.74
CA LEU A 88 -7.73 -2.05 -0.98
C LEU A 88 -6.97 -1.88 0.33
N LEU A 89 -5.80 -1.24 0.28
CA LEU A 89 -4.95 -1.02 1.44
C LEU A 89 -5.66 -0.13 2.49
N LEU A 90 -6.39 0.89 2.04
CA LEU A 90 -7.26 1.70 2.90
C LEU A 90 -8.37 0.86 3.55
N THR A 91 -8.98 -0.06 2.80
CA THR A 91 -10.02 -0.95 3.33
C THR A 91 -9.47 -1.84 4.44
N VAL A 92 -8.31 -2.48 4.20
CA VAL A 92 -7.67 -3.37 5.17
C VAL A 92 -7.24 -2.59 6.42
N ILE A 93 -6.63 -1.43 6.26
CA ILE A 93 -6.24 -0.58 7.40
C ILE A 93 -7.45 -0.20 8.24
N ASN A 94 -8.58 0.19 7.62
CA ASN A 94 -9.78 0.52 8.38
C ASN A 94 -10.37 -0.70 9.12
N GLN A 95 -10.30 -1.89 8.55
CA GLN A 95 -10.69 -3.13 9.23
C GLN A 95 -9.80 -3.42 10.43
N VAL A 96 -8.48 -3.37 10.25
CA VAL A 96 -7.50 -3.58 11.33
C VAL A 96 -7.70 -2.57 12.46
N ARG A 97 -7.91 -1.29 12.13
CA ARG A 97 -8.22 -0.23 13.11
C ARG A 97 -9.51 -0.51 13.88
N ALA A 98 -10.57 -0.97 13.20
CA ALA A 98 -11.82 -1.31 13.86
C ALA A 98 -11.63 -2.48 14.85
N THR A 99 -10.88 -3.51 14.44
CA THR A 99 -10.54 -4.65 15.31
C THR A 99 -9.70 -4.21 16.52
N LEU A 100 -8.66 -3.38 16.31
CA LEU A 100 -7.82 -2.82 17.38
C LEU A 100 -8.66 -2.02 18.38
N ARG A 101 -9.55 -1.15 17.90
CA ARG A 101 -10.44 -0.36 18.74
C ARG A 101 -11.33 -1.23 19.62
N ILE A 102 -11.90 -2.31 19.07
CA ILE A 102 -12.71 -3.27 19.84
C ILE A 102 -11.86 -3.94 20.93
N LYS A 103 -10.62 -4.36 20.60
CA LYS A 103 -9.74 -4.99 21.59
C LYS A 103 -9.33 -4.01 22.70
N LEU A 104 -9.01 -2.76 22.35
CA LEU A 104 -8.68 -1.70 23.33
C LEU A 104 -9.85 -1.43 24.30
N GLN A 105 -11.08 -1.43 23.78
CA GLN A 105 -12.30 -1.25 24.60
C GLN A 105 -12.58 -2.44 25.54
N ARG A 106 -12.13 -3.65 25.18
CA ARG A 106 -12.32 -4.87 25.99
C ARG A 106 -11.34 -5.01 27.16
N GLY A 107 -10.43 -4.04 27.32
CA GLY A 107 -9.45 -4.02 28.40
C GLY A 107 -8.16 -4.74 27.99
N MET A 108 -7.20 -3.96 27.49
CA MET A 108 -5.80 -4.37 27.38
C MET A 108 -5.02 -3.85 28.59
N ALA A 109 -4.04 -4.63 29.05
CA ALA A 109 -3.21 -4.27 30.19
C ALA A 109 -2.02 -3.38 29.77
N GLY A 110 -1.69 -2.40 30.61
CA GLY A 110 -0.43 -1.64 30.63
C GLY A 110 0.21 -1.38 29.26
N ASP A 111 1.39 -1.95 29.05
CA ASP A 111 2.22 -1.71 27.86
C ASP A 111 1.58 -2.20 26.56
N GLU A 112 0.78 -3.28 26.59
CA GLU A 112 0.10 -3.79 25.40
C GLU A 112 -0.97 -2.80 24.90
N ARG A 113 -1.62 -2.11 25.84
CA ARG A 113 -2.55 -1.03 25.53
C ARG A 113 -1.83 0.14 24.87
N LEU A 114 -0.72 0.61 25.45
CA LEU A 114 0.06 1.73 24.92
C LEU A 114 0.55 1.44 23.49
N LYS A 115 1.12 0.24 23.26
CA LYS A 115 1.57 -0.19 21.93
C LYS A 115 0.41 -0.28 20.93
N SER A 116 -0.75 -0.74 21.36
CA SER A 116 -1.95 -0.82 20.52
C SER A 116 -2.56 0.55 20.19
N GLU A 117 -2.50 1.51 21.13
CA GLU A 117 -2.89 2.91 20.90
C GLU A 117 -1.95 3.57 19.88
N GLN A 118 -0.64 3.40 20.04
CA GLN A 118 0.36 3.88 19.05
C GLN A 118 0.15 3.25 17.66
N LEU A 119 -0.16 1.95 17.61
CA LEU A 119 -0.47 1.26 16.35
C LEU A 119 -1.76 1.81 15.72
N GLN A 120 -2.78 2.09 16.52
CA GLN A 120 -4.02 2.69 16.05
C GLN A 120 -3.79 4.09 15.45
N ASP A 121 -2.90 4.88 16.04
CA ASP A 121 -2.53 6.22 15.56
C ASP A 121 -1.72 6.16 14.26
N GLY A 122 -0.70 5.30 14.19
CA GLY A 122 0.08 5.10 12.96
C GLY A 122 -0.80 4.64 11.79
N LEU A 123 -1.71 3.69 12.04
CA LEU A 123 -2.69 3.25 11.05
C LEU A 123 -3.70 4.34 10.69
N ALA A 124 -4.07 5.21 11.63
CA ALA A 124 -4.95 6.35 11.34
C ALA A 124 -4.28 7.36 10.42
N LEU A 125 -3.01 7.70 10.68
CA LEU A 125 -2.22 8.58 9.83
C LEU A 125 -2.04 7.98 8.43
N TYR A 126 -1.75 6.68 8.34
CA TYR A 126 -1.65 5.97 7.06
C TYR A 126 -2.96 6.05 6.27
N ALA A 127 -4.10 5.78 6.93
CA ALA A 127 -5.42 5.88 6.30
C ALA A 127 -5.74 7.31 5.82
N GLN A 128 -5.31 8.34 6.56
CA GLN A 128 -5.47 9.73 6.14
C GLN A 128 -4.60 10.05 4.91
N GLY A 129 -3.35 9.62 4.90
CA GLY A 129 -2.44 9.76 3.75
C GLY A 129 -3.03 9.13 2.49
N LEU A 130 -3.54 7.89 2.58
CA LEU A 130 -4.20 7.22 1.46
C LEU A 130 -5.43 7.98 0.95
N ARG A 131 -6.30 8.45 1.84
CA ARG A 131 -7.49 9.23 1.44
C ARG A 131 -7.10 10.52 0.74
N LYS A 132 -6.07 11.20 1.24
CA LYS A 132 -5.57 12.45 0.67
C LYS A 132 -4.99 12.22 -0.72
N LEU A 133 -4.12 11.21 -0.84
CA LEU A 133 -3.52 10.81 -2.12
C LEU A 133 -4.58 10.41 -3.15
N LEU A 134 -5.53 9.54 -2.78
CA LEU A 134 -6.65 9.12 -3.65
C LEU A 134 -7.51 10.31 -4.11
N SER A 135 -7.88 11.20 -3.18
CA SER A 135 -8.64 12.41 -3.52
C SER A 135 -7.84 13.35 -4.41
N ALA A 136 -6.54 13.48 -4.20
CA ALA A 136 -5.69 14.40 -4.93
C ALA A 136 -5.44 13.90 -6.37
N ILE A 137 -5.19 12.61 -6.55
CA ILE A 137 -5.07 11.97 -7.88
C ILE A 137 -6.36 12.18 -8.68
N LYS A 138 -7.53 11.93 -8.08
CA LYS A 138 -8.84 12.11 -8.75
C LYS A 138 -9.08 13.57 -9.19
N LYS A 139 -8.52 14.54 -8.46
CA LYS A 139 -8.67 15.97 -8.71
C LYS A 139 -7.53 16.55 -9.57
N GLY A 140 -6.51 15.77 -9.92
CA GLY A 140 -5.30 16.29 -10.56
C GLY A 140 -4.54 17.30 -9.70
N ASN A 141 -4.65 17.22 -8.38
CA ASN A 141 -4.01 18.14 -7.44
C ASN A 141 -2.63 17.61 -7.04
N GLN A 142 -1.55 18.19 -7.54
CA GLN A 142 -0.19 17.73 -7.25
C GLN A 142 0.21 17.96 -5.78
N GLN A 143 -0.03 19.16 -5.24
CA GLN A 143 0.26 19.45 -3.84
C GLN A 143 -0.44 18.47 -2.89
N GLY A 144 -1.69 18.12 -3.18
CA GLY A 144 -2.42 17.12 -2.40
C GLY A 144 -1.85 15.71 -2.51
N GLN A 145 -1.19 15.36 -3.62
CA GLN A 145 -0.49 14.09 -3.78
C GLN A 145 0.78 14.08 -2.93
N ASP A 146 1.58 15.15 -2.98
CA ASP A 146 2.82 15.28 -2.22
C ASP A 146 2.54 15.22 -0.70
N GLU A 147 1.54 15.99 -0.23
CA GLU A 147 1.10 15.96 1.17
C GLU A 147 0.57 14.57 1.57
N GLY A 148 -0.11 13.87 0.66
CA GLY A 148 -0.57 12.50 0.88
C GLY A 148 0.60 11.53 1.05
N SER A 149 1.59 11.60 0.17
CA SER A 149 2.80 10.78 0.19
C SER A 149 3.63 11.03 1.45
N GLU A 150 3.80 12.29 1.86
CA GLU A 150 4.51 12.63 3.08
C GLU A 150 3.85 12.03 4.33
N MET A 151 2.50 12.09 4.40
CA MET A 151 1.75 11.45 5.47
C MET A 151 1.95 9.93 5.50
N LEU A 152 1.98 9.28 4.33
CA LEU A 152 2.25 7.84 4.22
C LEU A 152 3.65 7.50 4.70
N GLN A 153 4.66 8.29 4.32
CA GLN A 153 6.05 8.06 4.74
C GLN A 153 6.20 8.20 6.26
N ARG A 154 5.63 9.25 6.86
CA ARG A 154 5.63 9.43 8.32
C ARG A 154 4.91 8.29 9.03
N ALA A 155 3.76 7.84 8.49
CA ALA A 155 3.03 6.71 9.05
C ALA A 155 3.83 5.40 8.97
N SER A 156 4.50 5.13 7.85
CA SER A 156 5.36 3.96 7.70
C SER A 156 6.50 3.96 8.72
N LEU A 157 7.20 5.09 8.89
CA LEU A 157 8.27 5.22 9.89
C LEU A 157 7.76 4.94 11.32
N GLN A 158 6.59 5.47 11.67
CA GLN A 158 5.97 5.24 12.97
C GLN A 158 5.59 3.76 13.16
N LEU A 159 4.98 3.13 12.15
CA LEU A 159 4.57 1.73 12.20
C LEU A 159 5.77 0.78 12.28
N ASP A 160 6.86 1.09 11.58
CA ASP A 160 8.10 0.31 11.66
C ASP A 160 8.74 0.39 13.04
N ALA A 161 8.80 1.59 13.65
CA ALA A 161 9.31 1.77 14.99
C ALA A 161 8.50 0.96 16.02
N ILE A 162 7.17 0.99 15.92
CA ILE A 162 6.28 0.17 16.77
C ILE A 162 6.53 -1.32 16.51
N GLY A 163 6.67 -1.71 15.23
CA GLY A 163 6.96 -3.09 14.83
C GLY A 163 8.27 -3.63 15.42
N GLN A 164 9.30 -2.80 15.53
CA GLN A 164 10.56 -3.16 16.18
C GLN A 164 10.39 -3.35 17.70
N GLN A 165 9.64 -2.46 18.37
CA GLN A 165 9.33 -2.55 19.81
C GLN A 165 8.42 -3.74 20.18
N LEU A 166 7.73 -4.33 19.21
CA LEU A 166 6.93 -5.55 19.40
C LEU A 166 7.76 -6.84 19.26
N ARG A 167 8.99 -6.76 18.73
CA ARG A 167 9.90 -7.90 18.53
C ARG A 167 10.90 -8.07 19.68
N THR A 168 11.11 -7.03 20.48
CA THR A 168 11.94 -6.98 21.69
C THR A 168 11.11 -7.28 22.92
#